data_AF-A0A2W0EAJ7-F1
#
_entry.id   AF-A0A2W0EAJ7-F1
#
_cell.length_a   1.000
_cell.length_b   1.000
_cell.length_c   1.000
_cell.angle_alpha   90.00
_cell.angle_beta   90.00
_cell.angle_gamma   90.00
#
_symmetry.space_group_name_H-M   'P 1'
#
loop_
_entity.id
_entity.type
_entity.pdbx_description
1 polymer ?
#
loop_
_entity_poly.entity_id
_entity_poly.type
_entity_poly.pdbx_seq_one_letter_code
_entity_poly.pdbx_strand_id
1 'polypeptide(L)'
;MSRIQCPRCLRPQSHCLCPLIPSLDSRTRVLLLQHPSEVNHALNTARLAALGLNNAELIVGEVFEDLPTLLSRPGYQARLLFPGDDAQP
;
A
#
# COMPACT_ATOMS: atom_id res chain seq x y z
N MET A 1 17.12 -16.90 -16.97
CA MET A 1 17.51 -15.50 -16.73
C MET A 1 16.41 -14.84 -15.92
N SER A 2 16.74 -14.22 -14.77
CA SER A 2 15.73 -13.42 -14.05
C SER A 2 15.31 -12.25 -14.92
N ARG A 3 14.00 -12.01 -15.02
CA ARG A 3 13.48 -10.86 -15.76
C ARG A 3 13.86 -9.58 -15.00
N ILE A 4 14.36 -8.58 -15.71
CA ILE A 4 14.64 -7.26 -15.11
C ILE A 4 13.33 -6.67 -14.59
N GLN A 5 13.32 -6.26 -13.33
CA GLN A 5 12.16 -5.66 -12.67
C GLN A 5 12.28 -4.13 -12.65
N CYS A 6 11.14 -3.44 -12.68
CA CYS A 6 11.08 -2.01 -12.42
C CYS A 6 11.38 -1.76 -10.93
N PRO A 7 12.35 -0.90 -10.58
CA PRO A 7 12.68 -0.64 -9.17
C PRO A 7 11.55 0.08 -8.41
N ARG A 8 10.61 0.72 -9.13
CA ARG A 8 9.48 1.47 -8.55
C ARG A 8 8.29 0.55 -8.24
N CYS A 9 7.77 -0.18 -9.22
CA CYS A 9 6.58 -1.05 -9.04
C CYS A 9 6.88 -2.54 -8.89
N LEU A 10 8.15 -2.97 -9.01
CA LEU A 10 8.62 -4.36 -8.92
C LEU A 10 8.08 -5.32 -9.99
N ARG A 11 7.27 -4.83 -10.94
CA ARG A 11 6.82 -5.61 -12.10
C ARG A 11 7.97 -5.83 -13.09
N PRO A 12 7.94 -6.89 -13.91
CA PRO A 12 8.85 -7.01 -15.05
C PRO A 12 8.83 -5.74 -15.89
N GLN A 13 9.99 -5.26 -16.35
CA GLN A 13 10.08 -4.01 -17.12
C GLN A 13 9.14 -3.98 -18.33
N SER A 14 8.97 -5.13 -19.01
CA SER A 14 8.06 -5.26 -20.17
C SER A 14 6.57 -5.12 -19.83
N HIS A 15 6.20 -5.21 -18.55
CA HIS A 15 4.82 -5.07 -18.05
C HIS A 15 4.74 -3.97 -16.99
N CYS A 16 5.66 -2.98 -17.05
CA CYS A 16 5.69 -1.87 -16.12
C CYS A 16 4.46 -0.97 -16.31
N LEU A 17 3.78 -0.65 -15.21
CA LEU A 17 2.61 0.24 -15.21
C LEU A 17 2.93 1.64 -14.70
N CYS A 18 4.17 1.91 -14.25
CA CYS A 18 4.58 3.20 -13.69
C CYS A 18 4.21 4.43 -14.55
N PRO A 19 4.30 4.40 -15.89
CA PRO A 19 3.89 5.53 -16.72
C PRO A 19 2.38 5.84 -16.65
N LEU A 20 1.57 4.88 -16.25
CA LEU A 20 0.12 5.00 -16.14
C LEU A 20 -0.33 5.33 -14.71
N ILE A 21 0.58 5.33 -13.73
CA ILE A 21 0.26 5.63 -12.35
C ILE A 21 0.04 7.15 -12.22
N PRO A 22 -1.19 7.61 -11.91
CA PRO A 22 -1.45 9.02 -11.71
C PRO A 22 -0.79 9.51 -10.40
N SER A 23 -0.72 10.82 -10.21
CA SER A 23 -0.48 11.42 -8.89
C SER A 23 -1.81 12.02 -8.44
N LEU A 24 -2.48 11.34 -7.51
CA LEU A 24 -3.80 11.70 -7.01
C LEU A 24 -3.67 12.32 -5.63
N ASP A 25 -4.17 13.54 -5.48
CA ASP A 25 -4.31 14.16 -4.18
C ASP A 25 -5.38 13.45 -3.36
N SER A 26 -5.09 13.20 -2.07
CA SER A 26 -6.05 12.62 -1.14
C SER A 26 -6.06 13.39 0.19
N ARG A 27 -7.25 13.88 0.56
CA ARG A 27 -7.48 14.47 1.89
C ARG A 27 -7.33 13.42 2.98
N THR A 28 -7.80 12.21 2.73
CA THR A 28 -7.66 11.07 3.63
C THR A 28 -6.27 10.45 3.44
N ARG A 29 -5.56 10.24 4.55
CA ARG A 29 -4.36 9.41 4.56
C ARG A 29 -4.75 7.95 4.40
N VAL A 30 -4.12 7.24 3.47
CA VAL A 30 -4.34 5.80 3.26
C VAL A 30 -3.14 5.02 3.77
N LEU A 31 -3.33 4.24 4.82
CA LEU A 31 -2.32 3.29 5.32
C LEU A 31 -2.62 1.91 4.73
N LEU A 32 -1.70 1.38 3.94
CA LEU A 32 -1.77 0.04 3.37
C LEU A 32 -0.86 -0.88 4.18
N LEU A 33 -1.46 -1.89 4.80
CA LEU A 33 -0.75 -2.97 5.49
C LEU A 33 -0.78 -4.19 4.57
N GLN A 34 0.38 -4.58 4.05
CA GLN A 34 0.50 -5.65 3.06
C GLN A 34 1.24 -6.85 3.65
N HIS A 35 0.66 -8.04 3.54
CA HIS A 35 1.32 -9.26 3.96
C HIS A 35 2.52 -9.59 3.03
N PRO A 36 3.67 -10.12 3.53
CA PRO A 36 4.84 -10.40 2.71
C PRO A 36 4.57 -11.32 1.51
N SER A 37 3.63 -12.27 1.65
CA SER A 37 3.23 -13.17 0.55
C SER A 37 2.57 -12.44 -0.62
N GLU A 38 1.97 -11.27 -0.40
CA GLU A 38 1.28 -10.49 -1.43
C GLU A 38 2.21 -9.59 -2.24
N VAL A 39 3.41 -9.31 -1.74
CA VAL A 39 4.36 -8.37 -2.37
C VAL A 39 4.71 -8.78 -3.79
N ASN A 40 4.83 -10.09 -4.02
CA ASN A 40 5.19 -10.66 -5.32
C ASN A 40 3.97 -11.09 -6.13
N HIS A 41 2.76 -10.83 -5.65
CA HIS A 41 1.55 -11.13 -6.40
C HIS A 41 1.55 -10.34 -7.71
N ALA A 42 1.14 -10.99 -8.81
CA ALA A 42 1.30 -10.46 -10.17
C ALA A 42 0.62 -9.11 -10.41
N LEU A 43 -0.34 -8.70 -9.58
CA LEU A 43 -0.99 -7.39 -9.65
C LEU A 43 -0.28 -6.34 -8.77
N ASN A 44 0.17 -6.72 -7.56
CA ASN A 44 0.77 -5.84 -6.56
C ASN A 44 -0.02 -4.54 -6.35
N THR A 45 -1.33 -4.66 -6.15
CA THR A 45 -2.27 -3.53 -6.10
C THR A 45 -1.96 -2.55 -4.98
N ALA A 46 -1.53 -3.03 -3.81
CA ALA A 46 -1.15 -2.17 -2.69
C ALA A 46 0.00 -1.22 -3.06
N ARG A 47 1.05 -1.73 -3.72
CA ARG A 47 2.16 -0.89 -4.20
C ARG A 47 1.72 0.09 -5.29
N LEU A 48 0.88 -0.35 -6.23
CA LEU A 48 0.36 0.55 -7.27
C LEU A 48 -0.49 1.68 -6.67
N ALA A 49 -1.35 1.38 -5.69
CA ALA A 49 -2.15 2.37 -4.97
C ALA A 49 -1.26 3.35 -4.19
N ALA A 50 -0.27 2.85 -3.44
CA ALA A 50 0.67 3.69 -2.70
C ALA A 50 1.49 4.61 -3.60
N LEU A 51 1.87 4.15 -4.80
CA LEU A 51 2.60 4.96 -5.78
C LEU A 51 1.72 6.03 -6.45
N GLY A 52 0.40 5.87 -6.41
CA GLY A 52 -0.55 6.75 -7.09
C GLY A 52 -1.26 7.77 -6.19
N LEU A 53 -1.23 7.57 -4.88
CA LEU A 53 -1.84 8.47 -3.89
C LEU A 53 -0.76 9.31 -3.21
N ASN A 54 -0.94 10.64 -3.21
CA ASN A 54 0.04 11.58 -2.64
C ASN A 54 0.11 11.52 -1.11
N ASN A 55 -0.94 11.00 -0.46
CA ASN A 55 -1.00 10.83 1.00
C ASN A 55 -1.29 9.36 1.35
N ALA A 56 -0.44 8.46 0.86
CA ALA A 56 -0.49 7.05 1.19
C ALA A 56 0.85 6.53 1.72
N GLU A 57 0.77 5.51 2.57
CA GLU A 57 1.91 4.81 3.13
C GLU A 57 1.69 3.31 3.02
N LEU A 58 2.71 2.58 2.56
CA LEU A 58 2.68 1.13 2.44
C LEU A 58 3.69 0.52 3.40
N ILE A 59 3.21 -0.33 4.29
CA ILE A 59 4.03 -1.10 5.22
C ILE A 59 3.84 -2.58 4.92
N VAL A 60 4.95 -3.29 4.75
CA VAL A 60 4.93 -4.74 4.51
C VAL A 60 5.30 -5.45 5.80
N GLY A 61 4.44 -6.35 6.25
CA GLY A 61 4.64 -7.08 7.50
C GLY A 61 3.58 -8.14 7.70
N GLU A 62 3.94 -9.18 8.44
CA GLU A 62 2.99 -10.17 8.95
C GLU A 62 2.44 -9.73 10.31
N VAL A 63 3.29 -9.08 11.12
CA VAL A 63 2.96 -8.48 12.41
C VAL A 63 3.40 -7.01 12.37
N PHE A 64 2.56 -6.12 12.90
CA PHE A 64 2.78 -4.67 12.92
C PHE A 64 2.83 -4.16 14.36
N GLU A 65 3.96 -4.30 15.03
CA GLU A 65 4.12 -3.92 16.45
C GLU A 65 3.84 -2.43 16.69
N ASP A 66 4.25 -1.57 15.75
CA ASP A 66 4.05 -0.11 15.81
C ASP A 66 2.68 0.35 15.31
N LEU A 67 1.74 -0.57 15.03
CA LEU A 67 0.42 -0.23 14.50
C LEU A 67 -0.35 0.77 15.38
N PRO A 68 -0.40 0.63 16.73
CA PRO A 68 -1.09 1.61 17.56
C PRO A 68 -0.55 3.04 17.39
N THR A 69 0.76 3.19 17.22
CA THR A 69 1.41 4.49 16.96
C THR A 69 1.03 5.03 15.59
N LEU A 70 0.98 4.17 14.57
CA LEU A 70 0.59 4.55 13.21
C LEU A 70 -0.88 4.98 13.10
N LEU A 71 -1.76 4.39 13.91
CA LEU A 71 -3.19 4.69 13.97
C LEU A 71 -3.52 5.93 14.81
N SER A 72 -2.72 6.21 15.84
CA SER A 72 -2.90 7.33 16.78
C SER A 72 -2.22 8.64 16.34
N ARG A 73 -1.96 8.80 15.04
CA ARG A 73 -1.31 9.99 14.49
C ARG A 73 -2.09 11.26 14.85
N PRO A 74 -1.44 12.29 15.44
CA PRO A 74 -2.12 13.53 15.82
C PRO A 74 -2.86 14.18 14.64
N GLY A 75 -4.13 14.56 14.87
CA GLY A 75 -4.98 15.16 13.85
C GLY A 75 -5.67 14.17 12.90
N TYR A 76 -5.47 12.86 13.08
CA TYR A 76 -6.13 11.81 12.30
C TYR A 76 -7.03 10.94 13.18
N GLN A 77 -8.11 10.44 12.59
CA GLN A 77 -8.93 9.39 13.18
C GLN A 77 -8.86 8.15 12.28
N ALA A 78 -8.28 7.07 12.79
CA ALA A 78 -8.23 5.81 12.07
C ALA A 78 -9.63 5.24 11.85
N ARG A 79 -9.89 4.73 10.64
CA ARG A 79 -11.13 4.05 10.25
C ARG A 79 -10.81 2.91 9.30
N LEU A 80 -11.53 1.80 9.45
CA LEU A 80 -11.51 0.69 8.50
C LEU A 80 -12.51 0.96 7.37
N LEU A 81 -12.13 0.59 6.15
CA LEU A 81 -13.01 0.59 4.99
C LEU A 81 -13.39 -0.87 4.68
N PHE A 82 -14.69 -1.15 4.65
CA PHE A 82 -15.23 -2.51 4.56
C PHE A 82 -14.78 -3.45 5.69
N PRO A 83 -14.96 -3.05 6.97
CA PRO A 83 -14.70 -3.94 8.10
C PRO A 83 -15.60 -5.17 8.03
N GLY A 84 -15.07 -6.33 8.45
CA GLY A 84 -15.91 -7.47 8.84
C GLY A 84 -16.68 -7.15 10.13
N ASP A 85 -17.66 -7.98 10.48
CA ASP A 85 -18.62 -7.68 11.55
C ASP A 85 -17.97 -7.34 12.90
N ASP A 86 -16.83 -7.98 13.23
CA ASP A 86 -16.12 -7.80 14.50
C ASP A 86 -14.85 -6.94 14.38
N ALA A 87 -14.61 -6.28 13.24
CA ALA A 87 -13.36 -5.57 13.01
C ALA A 87 -13.32 -4.23 13.79
N GLN A 88 -12.21 -3.99 14.47
CA GLN A 88 -11.94 -2.73 15.17
C GLN A 88 -10.79 -1.97 14.48
N PRO A 89 -10.89 -0.62 14.38
CA PRO A 89 -9.81 0.21 13.85
C PRO A 89 -8.53 0.16 14.67
#